data_AF-A0A165S314-F1
#
_entry.id   AF-A0A165S314-F1
#
_cell.length_a   1.000
_cell.length_b   1.000
_cell.length_c   1.000
_cell.angle_alpha   90.00
_cell.angle_beta   90.00
_cell.angle_gamma   90.00
#
_symmetry.space_group_name_H-M   'P 1'
#
loop_
_entity.id
_entity.type
_entity.pdbx_description
1 polymer ?
#
loop_
_entity_poly.entity_id
_entity_poly.type
_entity_poly.pdbx_seq_one_letter_code
_entity_poly.pdbx_strand_id
1 'polypeptide(L)'
;MVVSSDLVPLSHVVDRLRLEDASDVSICAKTRILQGPTDLLKFFEAVSRLQGPVTSVEVEILEINPDEDDSWFNISPIYQCSDIRKFVLICPRMLPVTDDDAQTMLTMWRDLECLVLNPKPQNAPSLVPQMTFRTLNHVAEYGTTLLEAAFFLHARRNLQITATMPSETLQSLDLGLSPGHNGQQPDEIDRIALLLNGLFPKLDKFTWL
;
A
#
# COMPACT_ATOMS: atom_id res chain seq x y z
N MET A 1 19.23 4.46 -9.53
CA MET A 1 19.80 3.08 -9.54
C MET A 1 18.71 2.10 -9.14
N VAL A 2 18.63 0.92 -9.76
CA VAL A 2 17.60 -0.09 -9.46
C VAL A 2 18.23 -1.29 -8.76
N VAL A 3 17.93 -1.47 -7.48
CA VAL A 3 18.25 -2.70 -6.75
C VAL A 3 17.13 -3.69 -7.05
N SER A 4 17.23 -4.39 -8.18
CA SER A 4 16.34 -5.50 -8.51
C SER A 4 16.92 -6.79 -7.96
N SER A 5 16.09 -7.55 -7.25
CA SER A 5 16.47 -8.86 -6.74
C SER A 5 15.64 -9.97 -7.39
N ASP A 6 16.35 -11.00 -7.86
CA ASP A 6 15.77 -12.33 -8.01
C ASP A 6 15.16 -12.80 -6.68
N LEU A 7 14.41 -13.89 -6.68
CA LEU A 7 13.79 -14.45 -5.48
C LEU A 7 14.83 -14.72 -4.36
N VAL A 8 15.00 -13.78 -3.43
CA VAL A 8 16.01 -13.82 -2.36
C VAL A 8 15.44 -13.35 -1.03
N PRO A 9 16.02 -13.78 0.11
CA PRO A 9 15.65 -13.26 1.42
C PRO A 9 15.85 -11.74 1.52
N LEU A 10 14.96 -11.05 2.26
CA LEU A 10 15.07 -9.60 2.46
C LEU A 10 16.40 -9.20 3.14
N SER A 11 16.97 -10.06 3.98
CA SER A 11 18.29 -9.83 4.58
C SER A 11 19.40 -9.65 3.54
N HIS A 12 19.36 -10.39 2.43
CA HIS A 12 20.33 -10.23 1.34
C HIS A 12 20.17 -8.89 0.62
N VAL A 13 18.92 -8.40 0.49
CA VAL A 13 18.67 -7.07 -0.05
C VAL A 13 19.21 -6.01 0.90
N VAL A 14 18.98 -6.15 2.21
CA VAL A 14 19.53 -5.26 3.25
C VAL A 14 21.06 -5.19 3.18
N ASP A 15 21.74 -6.33 3.01
CA ASP A 15 23.20 -6.34 2.93
C ASP A 15 23.72 -5.62 1.67
N ARG A 16 22.98 -5.67 0.56
CA ARG A 16 23.29 -4.89 -0.64
C ARG A 16 23.09 -3.40 -0.43
N LEU A 17 21.96 -3.00 0.17
CA LEU A 17 21.66 -1.60 0.45
C LEU A 17 22.72 -0.92 1.31
N ARG A 18 23.40 -1.66 2.20
CA ARG A 18 24.51 -1.14 3.02
C ARG A 18 25.78 -0.81 2.25
N LEU A 19 25.96 -1.36 1.06
CA LEU A 19 27.18 -1.24 0.27
C LEU A 19 27.09 -0.13 -0.78
N GLU A 20 25.94 0.54 -0.90
CA GLU A 20 25.65 1.43 -2.02
C GLU A 20 25.55 2.91 -1.60
N ASP A 21 26.42 3.73 -2.19
CA ASP A 21 26.33 5.20 -2.20
C ASP A 21 25.78 5.64 -3.56
N ALA A 22 24.46 5.79 -3.67
CA ALA A 22 23.82 6.22 -4.92
C ALA A 22 22.80 7.33 -4.70
N SER A 23 22.73 8.24 -5.67
CA SER A 23 21.65 9.22 -5.83
C SER A 23 20.46 8.56 -6.56
N ASP A 24 19.24 8.83 -6.09
CA ASP A 24 17.96 8.29 -6.59
C ASP A 24 17.89 6.75 -6.59
N VAL A 25 17.50 6.20 -5.45
CA VAL A 25 17.42 4.75 -5.23
C VAL A 25 15.99 4.25 -5.47
N SER A 26 15.87 3.28 -6.38
CA SER A 26 14.67 2.46 -6.57
C SER A 26 14.99 1.03 -6.12
N ILE A 27 14.14 0.48 -5.26
CA ILE A 27 14.36 -0.78 -4.58
C ILE A 27 13.23 -1.73 -4.94
N CYS A 28 13.57 -2.90 -5.49
CA CYS A 28 12.64 -3.95 -5.86
C CYS A 28 13.08 -5.26 -5.19
N ALA A 29 12.33 -5.64 -4.17
CA ALA A 29 12.57 -6.83 -3.36
C ALA A 29 11.50 -7.88 -3.62
N LYS A 30 11.90 -9.06 -4.10
CA LYS A 30 11.01 -10.22 -4.21
C LYS A 30 11.54 -11.34 -3.36
N THR A 31 10.79 -11.74 -2.33
CA THR A 31 11.15 -12.83 -1.44
C THR A 31 10.09 -13.93 -1.49
N ARG A 32 10.53 -15.18 -1.34
CA ARG A 32 9.59 -16.30 -1.24
C ARG A 32 8.77 -16.22 0.04
N ILE A 33 9.46 -16.00 1.16
CA ILE A 33 8.92 -16.10 2.52
C ILE A 33 9.78 -15.21 3.43
N LEU A 34 9.19 -14.59 4.44
CA LEU A 34 9.98 -13.92 5.49
C LEU A 34 10.66 -14.99 6.35
N GLN A 35 11.95 -14.84 6.63
CA GLN A 35 12.72 -15.78 7.47
C GLN A 35 12.44 -15.57 8.96
N GLY A 36 11.91 -14.40 9.34
CA GLY A 36 11.43 -14.13 10.69
C GLY A 36 10.49 -12.93 10.76
N PRO A 37 9.82 -12.72 11.91
CA PRO A 37 8.81 -11.66 12.08
C PRO A 37 9.40 -10.24 12.01
N THR A 38 10.72 -10.08 12.04
CA THR A 38 11.35 -8.76 11.97
C THR A 38 11.99 -8.45 10.62
N ASP A 39 11.86 -9.34 9.64
CA ASP A 39 12.57 -9.19 8.36
C ASP A 39 12.11 -7.97 7.58
N LEU A 40 10.79 -7.76 7.47
CA LEU A 40 10.24 -6.61 6.78
C LEU A 40 10.55 -5.30 7.52
N LEU A 41 10.51 -5.32 8.86
CA LEU A 41 10.94 -4.19 9.69
C LEU A 41 12.41 -3.84 9.44
N LYS A 42 13.32 -4.82 9.52
CA LYS A 42 14.76 -4.63 9.26
C LYS A 42 15.02 -4.15 7.84
N PHE A 43 14.23 -4.60 6.88
CA PHE A 43 14.28 -4.11 5.52
C PHE A 43 13.93 -2.62 5.46
N PHE A 44 12.79 -2.19 6.01
CA PHE A 44 12.42 -0.78 6.02
C PHE A 44 13.40 0.09 6.81
N GLU A 45 13.96 -0.40 7.93
CA GLU A 45 15.03 0.29 8.66
C GLU A 45 16.30 0.45 7.83
N ALA A 46 16.63 -0.51 6.96
CA ALA A 46 17.80 -0.41 6.09
C ALA A 46 17.55 0.62 4.98
N VAL A 47 16.38 0.56 4.34
CA VAL A 47 15.96 1.53 3.33
C VAL A 47 16.00 2.95 3.90
N SER A 48 15.49 3.13 5.11
CA SER A 48 15.38 4.44 5.72
C SER A 48 16.72 5.04 6.18
N ARG A 49 17.79 4.25 6.21
CA ARG A 49 19.16 4.68 6.53
C ARG A 49 20.00 5.00 5.29
N LEU A 50 19.46 4.82 4.10
CA LEU A 50 20.15 5.20 2.86
C LEU A 50 20.38 6.72 2.84
N GLN A 51 21.57 7.13 2.41
CA GLN A 51 21.92 8.56 2.34
C GLN A 51 21.29 9.26 1.13
N GLY A 52 21.00 8.51 0.06
CA GLY A 52 20.36 9.02 -1.14
C GLY A 52 18.83 9.06 -1.05
N PRO A 53 18.17 9.91 -1.85
CA PRO A 53 16.71 9.93 -1.94
C PRO A 53 16.18 8.59 -2.44
N VAL A 54 15.25 8.01 -1.69
CA VAL A 54 14.55 6.77 -2.06
C VAL A 54 13.27 7.15 -2.76
N THR A 55 13.19 6.88 -4.06
CA THR A 55 12.05 7.29 -4.89
C THR A 55 11.04 6.17 -5.12
N SER A 56 11.46 4.92 -4.96
CA SER A 56 10.62 3.75 -5.23
C SER A 56 10.99 2.60 -4.31
N VAL A 57 9.98 2.00 -3.67
CA VAL A 57 10.12 0.80 -2.85
C VAL A 57 9.01 -0.17 -3.23
N GLU A 58 9.42 -1.31 -3.75
CA GLU A 58 8.52 -2.39 -4.19
C GLU A 58 8.93 -3.68 -3.49
N VAL A 59 7.99 -4.27 -2.76
CA VAL A 59 8.21 -5.52 -2.00
C VAL A 59 7.11 -6.52 -2.34
N GLU A 60 7.52 -7.70 -2.77
CA GLU A 60 6.62 -8.83 -3.03
C GLU A 60 7.05 -10.04 -2.18
N ILE A 61 6.13 -10.53 -1.36
CA ILE A 61 6.26 -11.75 -0.55
C ILE A 61 5.31 -12.79 -1.15
N LEU A 62 5.79 -14.00 -1.41
CA LEU A 62 4.99 -15.02 -2.13
C LEU A 62 4.23 -15.99 -1.22
N GLU A 63 4.80 -16.35 -0.07
CA GLU A 63 4.31 -17.40 0.82
C GLU A 63 4.28 -16.93 2.28
N ILE A 64 3.36 -17.49 3.06
CA ILE A 64 3.21 -17.21 4.50
C ILE A 64 4.21 -18.05 5.27
N ASN A 65 4.94 -17.43 6.21
CA ASN A 65 5.71 -18.19 7.18
C ASN A 65 4.79 -18.68 8.31
N PRO A 66 4.71 -20.00 8.58
CA PRO A 66 3.85 -20.53 9.64
C PRO A 66 4.23 -20.05 11.05
N ASP A 67 5.48 -19.63 11.26
CA ASP A 67 6.00 -19.16 12.55
C ASP A 67 5.88 -17.62 12.70
N GLU A 68 5.20 -16.95 11.78
CA GLU A 68 5.06 -15.49 11.76
C GLU A 68 3.88 -15.03 12.62
N ASP A 69 4.18 -14.29 13.69
CA ASP A 69 3.19 -13.69 14.59
C ASP A 69 2.65 -12.34 14.07
N ASP A 70 1.80 -11.66 14.85
CA ASP A 70 1.18 -10.39 14.48
C ASP A 70 2.16 -9.20 14.44
N SER A 71 3.40 -9.37 14.89
CA SER A 71 4.44 -8.32 14.87
C SER A 71 5.22 -8.23 13.56
N TRP A 72 4.84 -9.04 12.56
CA TRP A 72 5.52 -9.18 11.28
C TRP A 72 5.61 -7.90 10.43
N PHE A 73 4.69 -6.96 10.69
CA PHE A 73 4.54 -5.75 9.91
C PHE A 73 4.75 -4.50 10.79
N ASN A 74 5.67 -3.64 10.35
CA ASN A 74 5.81 -2.28 10.86
C ASN A 74 6.42 -1.39 9.77
N ILE A 75 5.60 -0.53 9.18
CA ILE A 75 5.98 0.39 8.10
C ILE A 75 6.61 1.70 8.61
N SER A 76 6.53 2.00 9.91
CA SER A 76 6.94 3.31 10.45
C SER A 76 8.36 3.76 10.08
N PRO A 77 9.39 2.89 9.94
CA PRO A 77 10.72 3.36 9.59
C PRO A 77 10.80 4.04 8.22
N ILE A 78 9.95 3.68 7.27
CA ILE A 78 10.00 4.21 5.89
C ILE A 78 9.28 5.56 5.74
N TYR A 79 8.49 5.99 6.73
CA TYR A 79 7.81 7.29 6.69
C TYR A 79 8.78 8.47 6.59
N GLN A 80 10.04 8.30 7.00
CA GLN A 80 11.07 9.35 6.89
C GLN A 80 11.63 9.55 5.47
N CYS A 81 11.34 8.62 4.54
CA CYS A 81 11.75 8.73 3.15
C CYS A 81 10.78 9.66 2.38
N SER A 82 10.97 10.98 2.45
CA SER A 82 10.04 11.97 1.89
C SER A 82 9.94 11.97 0.37
N ASP A 83 10.96 11.48 -0.33
CA ASP A 83 11.06 11.52 -1.80
C ASP A 83 10.39 10.32 -2.50
N ILE A 84 9.68 9.47 -1.75
CA ILE A 84 8.99 8.30 -2.30
C ILE A 84 7.90 8.75 -3.27
N ARG A 85 7.99 8.26 -4.50
CA ARG A 85 6.99 8.42 -5.57
C ARG A 85 6.21 7.14 -5.84
N LYS A 86 6.79 5.98 -5.54
CA LYS A 86 6.14 4.68 -5.72
C LYS A 86 6.36 3.78 -4.52
N PHE A 87 5.27 3.34 -3.90
CA PHE A 87 5.29 2.35 -2.83
C PHE A 87 4.38 1.18 -3.16
N VAL A 88 4.94 -0.03 -3.24
CA VAL A 88 4.21 -1.26 -3.53
C VAL A 88 4.57 -2.31 -2.50
N LEU A 89 3.56 -2.86 -1.83
CA LEU A 89 3.69 -4.01 -0.96
C LEU A 89 2.63 -5.05 -1.28
N ILE A 90 3.07 -6.21 -1.77
CA ILE A 90 2.23 -7.36 -2.09
C ILE A 90 2.63 -8.53 -1.21
N CYS A 91 1.66 -9.18 -0.57
CA CYS A 91 1.92 -10.32 0.30
C CYS A 91 0.70 -11.24 0.41
N PRO A 92 0.88 -12.54 0.73
CA PRO A 92 -0.24 -13.46 0.85
C PRO A 92 -1.16 -13.15 2.05
N ARG A 93 -0.68 -12.45 3.09
CA ARG A 93 -1.48 -12.07 4.27
C ARG A 93 -2.11 -10.69 4.09
N MET A 94 -3.31 -10.49 4.66
CA MET A 94 -3.85 -9.14 4.83
C MET A 94 -2.88 -8.24 5.62
N LEU A 95 -2.64 -7.02 5.13
CA LEU A 95 -1.81 -6.04 5.82
C LEU A 95 -2.55 -5.47 7.04
N PRO A 96 -1.92 -5.40 8.22
CA PRO A 96 -2.48 -4.70 9.38
C PRO A 96 -2.25 -3.19 9.26
N VAL A 97 -2.67 -2.61 8.13
CA VAL A 97 -2.59 -1.18 7.83
C VAL A 97 -3.95 -0.55 8.15
N THR A 98 -3.96 0.58 8.85
CA THR A 98 -5.15 1.35 9.19
C THR A 98 -5.42 2.50 8.22
N ASP A 99 -6.61 3.11 8.32
CA ASP A 99 -6.90 4.38 7.64
C ASP A 99 -5.88 5.49 8.02
N ASP A 100 -5.41 5.51 9.27
CA ASP A 100 -4.46 6.51 9.78
C ASP A 100 -3.03 6.29 9.24
N ASP A 101 -2.64 5.03 9.01
CA ASP A 101 -1.38 4.70 8.32
C ASP A 101 -1.42 5.18 6.87
N ALA A 102 -2.53 4.95 6.15
CA ALA A 102 -2.71 5.44 4.79
C ALA A 102 -2.66 6.98 4.73
N GLN A 103 -3.32 7.67 5.66
CA GLN A 103 -3.20 9.12 5.82
C GLN A 103 -1.74 9.54 6.06
N THR A 104 -1.02 8.84 6.93
CA THR A 104 0.39 9.14 7.23
C THR A 104 1.26 9.00 5.98
N MET A 105 1.10 7.91 5.22
CA MET A 105 1.82 7.73 3.94
C MET A 105 1.55 8.86 2.96
N LEU A 106 0.28 9.22 2.74
CA LEU A 106 -0.12 10.26 1.80
C LEU A 106 0.33 11.67 2.20
N THR A 107 0.50 11.93 3.50
CA THR A 107 0.95 13.24 4.01
C THR A 107 2.47 13.37 4.08
N MET A 108 3.17 12.27 4.37
CA MET A 108 4.64 12.24 4.45
C MET A 108 5.30 12.14 3.08
N TRP A 109 4.66 11.45 2.12
CA TRP A 109 5.16 11.26 0.75
C TRP A 109 4.39 12.15 -0.22
N ARG A 110 4.75 13.44 -0.28
CA ARG A 110 3.98 14.45 -1.02
C ARG A 110 4.01 14.28 -2.54
N ASP A 111 5.04 13.64 -3.06
CA ASP A 111 5.22 13.37 -4.48
C ASP A 111 4.82 11.92 -4.85
N LEU A 112 4.00 11.27 -4.01
CA LEU A 112 3.56 9.88 -4.21
C LEU A 112 2.62 9.77 -5.42
N GLU A 113 3.09 9.11 -6.47
CA GLU A 113 2.36 8.85 -7.72
C GLU A 113 1.67 7.48 -7.71
N CYS A 114 2.19 6.50 -6.98
CA CYS A 114 1.67 5.13 -6.95
C CYS A 114 1.72 4.52 -5.54
N LEU A 115 0.57 4.08 -5.03
CA LEU A 115 0.42 3.44 -3.73
C LEU A 115 -0.35 2.12 -3.84
N VAL A 116 0.33 0.99 -3.64
CA VAL A 116 -0.27 -0.35 -3.71
C VAL A 116 -0.05 -1.06 -2.38
N LEU A 117 -1.12 -1.28 -1.64
CA LEU A 117 -1.13 -1.95 -0.33
C LEU A 117 -1.98 -3.21 -0.40
N ASN A 118 -1.34 -4.26 -0.93
CA ASN A 118 -1.84 -5.62 -0.99
C ASN A 118 -3.35 -5.77 -1.29
N PRO A 119 -3.82 -5.41 -2.50
CA PRO A 119 -5.24 -5.42 -2.84
C PRO A 119 -5.86 -6.84 -2.86
N LYS A 120 -5.05 -7.89 -2.98
CA LYS A 120 -5.52 -9.28 -3.21
C LYS A 120 -4.83 -10.28 -2.26
N PRO A 121 -5.02 -10.15 -0.93
CA PRO A 121 -4.47 -11.11 0.01
C PRO A 121 -5.07 -12.51 -0.22
N GLN A 122 -4.24 -13.55 -0.17
CA GLN A 122 -4.69 -14.95 -0.24
C GLN A 122 -5.31 -15.42 1.07
N ASN A 123 -4.81 -14.89 2.19
CA ASN A 123 -5.28 -15.19 3.53
C ASN A 123 -5.69 -13.89 4.23
N ALA A 124 -6.99 -13.62 4.21
CA ALA A 124 -7.64 -12.62 5.04
C ALA A 124 -8.39 -13.37 6.15
N PRO A 125 -7.79 -13.58 7.34
CA PRO A 125 -8.52 -14.13 8.46
C PRO A 125 -9.76 -13.27 8.74
N SER A 126 -10.76 -13.81 9.42
CA SER A 126 -12.00 -13.11 9.82
C SER A 126 -11.80 -11.88 10.71
N LEU A 127 -10.55 -11.49 10.95
CA LEU A 127 -10.16 -10.23 11.56
C LEU A 127 -10.59 -9.09 10.64
N VAL A 128 -11.31 -8.14 11.23
CA VAL A 128 -11.85 -6.97 10.55
C VAL A 128 -10.70 -6.24 9.83
N PRO A 129 -10.80 -5.97 8.51
CA PRO A 129 -9.80 -5.18 7.81
C PRO A 129 -9.72 -3.79 8.44
N GLN A 130 -8.50 -3.30 8.59
CA GLN A 130 -8.23 -2.05 9.32
C GLN A 130 -8.41 -0.80 8.44
N MET A 131 -8.25 -0.92 7.11
CA MET A 131 -8.64 0.12 6.16
C MET A 131 -10.12 0.01 5.79
N THR A 132 -10.78 1.16 5.71
CA THR A 132 -12.19 1.31 5.36
C THR A 132 -12.34 2.30 4.19
N PHE A 133 -13.57 2.64 3.81
CA PHE A 133 -13.78 3.70 2.82
C PHE A 133 -13.28 5.09 3.26
N ARG A 134 -12.96 5.28 4.55
CA ARG A 134 -12.27 6.48 5.03
C ARG A 134 -10.90 6.65 4.36
N THR A 135 -10.21 5.56 4.02
CA THR A 135 -8.97 5.61 3.22
C THR A 135 -9.17 6.34 1.89
N LEU A 136 -10.33 6.21 1.23
CA LEU A 136 -10.61 6.93 -0.02
C LEU A 136 -10.74 8.44 0.19
N ASN A 137 -11.26 8.88 1.34
CA ASN A 137 -11.25 10.31 1.69
C ASN A 137 -9.83 10.82 1.85
N HIS A 138 -8.96 10.04 2.51
CA HIS A 138 -7.56 10.39 2.66
C HIS A 138 -6.85 10.46 1.31
N VAL A 139 -7.15 9.55 0.38
CA VAL A 139 -6.64 9.61 -1.00
C VAL A 139 -7.11 10.88 -1.69
N ALA A 140 -8.39 11.23 -1.60
CA ALA A 140 -8.94 12.44 -2.21
C ALA A 140 -8.31 13.73 -1.63
N GLU A 141 -8.13 13.78 -0.31
CA GLU A 141 -7.68 14.97 0.41
C GLU A 141 -6.16 15.18 0.38
N TYR A 142 -5.38 14.09 0.53
CA TYR A 142 -3.93 14.15 0.69
C TYR A 142 -3.16 13.60 -0.52
N GLY A 143 -3.74 12.69 -1.29
CA GLY A 143 -3.14 12.07 -2.48
C GLY A 143 -3.17 12.96 -3.72
N THR A 144 -2.80 14.24 -3.59
CA THR A 144 -2.95 15.24 -4.66
C THR A 144 -2.11 14.95 -5.91
N THR A 145 -1.04 14.17 -5.80
CA THR A 145 -0.16 13.73 -6.90
C THR A 145 -0.39 12.26 -7.29
N LEU A 146 -1.26 11.55 -6.56
CA LEU A 146 -1.45 10.12 -6.71
C LEU A 146 -2.19 9.80 -8.01
N LEU A 147 -1.56 9.00 -8.86
CA LEU A 147 -2.11 8.55 -10.14
C LEU A 147 -2.74 7.17 -10.02
N GLU A 148 -2.13 6.30 -9.22
CA GLU A 148 -2.54 4.92 -9.03
C GLU A 148 -2.64 4.55 -7.55
N ALA A 149 -3.76 3.94 -7.17
CA ALA A 149 -3.99 3.46 -5.82
C ALA A 149 -4.58 2.04 -5.85
N ALA A 150 -4.10 1.17 -4.97
CA ALA A 150 -4.67 -0.17 -4.84
C ALA A 150 -4.68 -0.64 -3.39
N PHE A 151 -5.84 -1.07 -2.91
CA PHE A 151 -6.07 -1.39 -1.50
C PHE A 151 -6.98 -2.60 -1.33
N PHE A 152 -6.88 -3.23 -0.18
CA PHE A 152 -7.90 -4.13 0.35
C PHE A 152 -8.66 -3.42 1.48
N LEU A 153 -9.90 -3.00 1.21
CA LEU A 153 -10.76 -2.20 2.09
C LEU A 153 -11.93 -3.02 2.64
N HIS A 154 -12.38 -2.69 3.86
CA HIS A 154 -13.66 -3.20 4.36
C HIS A 154 -14.83 -2.29 3.96
N ALA A 155 -15.52 -2.62 2.87
CA ALA A 155 -16.59 -1.78 2.32
C ALA A 155 -17.84 -1.65 3.22
N ARG A 156 -18.00 -2.52 4.22
CA ARG A 156 -19.17 -2.53 5.12
C ARG A 156 -19.10 -1.52 6.27
N ARG A 157 -18.01 -0.76 6.39
CA ARG A 157 -17.82 0.24 7.46
C ARG A 157 -17.54 1.61 6.86
N ASN A 158 -18.09 2.63 7.51
CA ASN A 158 -17.82 4.05 7.23
C ASN A 158 -18.11 4.50 5.79
N LEU A 159 -19.33 4.24 5.30
CA LEU A 159 -19.84 4.85 4.05
C LEU A 159 -20.08 6.38 4.18
N GLN A 160 -19.98 6.93 5.39
CA GLN A 160 -20.07 8.38 5.59
C GLN A 160 -18.79 9.03 5.08
N ILE A 161 -18.89 9.59 3.89
CA ILE A 161 -17.79 10.26 3.22
C ILE A 161 -18.00 11.76 3.30
N THR A 162 -16.97 12.41 3.82
CA THR A 162 -16.95 13.83 4.16
C THR A 162 -15.86 14.58 3.41
N ALA A 163 -15.17 13.92 2.45
CA ALA A 163 -14.13 14.58 1.69
C ALA A 163 -14.72 15.84 1.03
N THR A 164 -14.08 16.97 1.32
CA THR A 164 -14.55 18.29 0.88
C THR A 164 -14.08 18.63 -0.51
N MET A 165 -13.05 17.95 -1.01
CA MET A 165 -12.48 18.17 -2.35
C MET A 165 -12.21 16.84 -3.06
N PRO A 166 -12.56 16.73 -4.35
CA PRO A 166 -12.19 15.58 -5.18
C PRO A 166 -10.69 15.57 -5.48
N SER A 167 -10.12 14.37 -5.68
CA SER A 167 -8.79 14.23 -6.29
C SER A 167 -8.91 14.33 -7.81
N GLU A 168 -8.16 15.29 -8.36
CA GLU A 168 -8.11 15.60 -9.79
C GLU A 168 -6.98 14.86 -10.51
N THR A 169 -6.32 13.90 -9.86
CA THR A 169 -5.12 13.22 -10.39
C THR A 169 -5.25 11.71 -10.44
N LEU A 170 -6.04 11.12 -9.53
CA LEU A 170 -6.20 9.66 -9.49
C LEU A 170 -6.87 9.14 -10.77
N GLN A 171 -6.18 8.24 -11.47
CA GLN A 171 -6.61 7.65 -12.73
C GLN A 171 -6.89 6.15 -12.62
N SER A 172 -6.25 5.46 -11.67
CA SER A 172 -6.42 4.03 -11.46
C SER A 172 -6.68 3.69 -9.99
N LEU A 173 -7.76 2.95 -9.74
CA LEU A 173 -8.14 2.45 -8.41
C LEU A 173 -8.45 0.96 -8.47
N ASP A 174 -7.66 0.14 -7.77
CA ASP A 174 -7.92 -1.31 -7.60
C ASP A 174 -8.28 -1.61 -6.13
N LEU A 175 -9.55 -1.91 -5.87
CA LEU A 175 -10.02 -2.39 -4.57
C LEU A 175 -9.87 -3.91 -4.41
N GLY A 176 -9.32 -4.60 -5.41
CA GLY A 176 -8.96 -6.02 -5.36
C GLY A 176 -10.09 -6.90 -4.83
N LEU A 177 -9.79 -7.73 -3.82
CA LEU A 177 -10.73 -8.68 -3.21
C LEU A 177 -11.52 -8.07 -2.03
N SER A 178 -11.63 -6.74 -1.96
CA SER A 178 -12.29 -6.04 -0.85
C SER A 178 -13.68 -6.60 -0.57
N PRO A 179 -13.96 -7.10 0.65
CA PRO A 179 -15.26 -7.67 0.99
C PRO A 179 -16.36 -6.62 0.86
N GLY A 180 -17.42 -6.97 0.12
CA GLY A 180 -18.52 -6.07 -0.17
C GLY A 180 -18.97 -6.08 -1.63
N HIS A 181 -18.22 -6.71 -2.54
CA HIS A 181 -18.68 -6.86 -3.92
C HIS A 181 -19.78 -7.93 -4.05
N ASN A 182 -19.59 -9.08 -3.39
CA ASN A 182 -20.51 -10.22 -3.47
C ASN A 182 -21.66 -10.13 -2.43
N GLY A 183 -22.90 -10.13 -2.92
CA GLY A 183 -24.11 -10.16 -2.11
C GLY A 183 -24.65 -8.78 -1.67
N GLN A 184 -24.13 -7.69 -2.22
CA GLN A 184 -24.70 -6.36 -2.04
C GLN A 184 -25.93 -6.14 -2.93
N GLN A 185 -26.87 -5.34 -2.43
CA GLN A 185 -28.03 -4.96 -3.23
C GLN A 185 -27.58 -4.00 -4.33
N PRO A 186 -28.22 -4.02 -5.51
CA PRO A 186 -27.89 -3.11 -6.63
C PRO A 186 -27.73 -1.64 -6.20
N ASP A 187 -28.59 -1.18 -5.29
CA ASP A 187 -28.59 0.17 -4.74
C ASP A 187 -27.29 0.54 -3.98
N GLU A 188 -26.57 -0.42 -3.42
CA GLU A 188 -25.30 -0.16 -2.73
C GLU A 188 -24.15 0.02 -3.72
N ILE A 189 -24.15 -0.73 -4.82
CA ILE A 189 -23.18 -0.59 -5.90
C ILE A 189 -23.32 0.79 -6.55
N ASP A 190 -24.55 1.23 -6.82
CA ASP A 190 -24.82 2.56 -7.38
C ASP A 190 -24.34 3.68 -6.46
N ARG A 191 -24.51 3.53 -5.13
CA ARG A 191 -23.99 4.49 -4.16
C ARG A 191 -22.47 4.57 -4.17
N ILE A 192 -21.79 3.43 -4.28
CA ILE A 192 -20.33 3.38 -4.34
C ILE A 192 -19.83 3.97 -5.66
N ALA A 193 -20.50 3.71 -6.77
CA ALA A 193 -20.15 4.32 -8.05
C ALA A 193 -20.32 5.85 -8.03
N LEU A 194 -21.47 6.34 -7.53
CA LEU A 194 -21.71 7.78 -7.36
C LEU A 194 -20.67 8.43 -6.46
N LEU A 195 -20.32 7.74 -5.37
CA LEU A 195 -19.27 8.18 -4.46
C LEU A 195 -17.92 8.29 -5.16
N LEU A 196 -17.48 7.25 -5.86
CA LEU A 196 -16.19 7.23 -6.55
C LEU A 196 -16.12 8.31 -7.62
N ASN A 197 -17.21 8.52 -8.36
CA ASN A 197 -17.30 9.62 -9.33
C ASN A 197 -17.19 11.01 -8.67
N GLY A 198 -17.73 11.15 -7.45
CA GLY A 198 -17.64 12.38 -6.68
C GLY A 198 -16.23 12.63 -6.11
N LEU A 199 -15.52 11.58 -5.71
CA LEU A 199 -14.17 11.67 -5.14
C LEU A 199 -13.08 11.74 -6.22
N PHE A 200 -13.26 11.05 -7.34
CA PHE A 200 -12.24 10.77 -8.34
C PHE A 200 -12.79 10.98 -9.76
N PRO A 201 -13.05 12.23 -10.17
CA PRO A 201 -13.66 12.54 -11.47
C PRO A 201 -12.82 12.11 -12.69
N LYS A 202 -11.52 11.84 -12.53
CA LYS A 202 -10.61 11.38 -13.60
C LYS A 202 -10.30 9.88 -13.53
N LEU A 203 -11.08 9.11 -12.78
CA LEU A 203 -10.87 7.68 -12.64
C LEU A 203 -11.22 6.95 -13.94
N ASP A 204 -10.19 6.53 -14.68
CA ASP A 204 -10.35 5.81 -15.96
C ASP A 204 -10.35 4.29 -15.77
N LYS A 205 -9.62 3.80 -14.76
CA LYS A 205 -9.50 2.38 -14.46
C LYS A 205 -9.99 2.10 -13.05
N PHE A 206 -11.02 1.27 -12.95
CA PHE A 206 -11.55 0.81 -11.68
C PHE A 206 -11.66 -0.71 -11.66
N THR A 207 -11.14 -1.33 -10.61
CA THR A 207 -11.27 -2.78 -10.38
C THR A 207 -11.78 -3.02 -8.97
N TRP A 208 -12.80 -3.87 -8.82
CA TRP A 208 -13.30 -4.39 -7.56
C TRP A 208 -13.92 -5.77 -7.83
N LEU A 209 -13.33 -6.83 -7.25
CA LEU A 209 -13.61 -8.24 -7.57
C LEU A 209 -14.30 -8.96 -6.40
#